data_AF-A0A0A0NG26-F1
#
_entry.id   AF-A0A0A0NG26-F1
#
_cell.length_a   1.000
_cell.length_b   1.000
_cell.length_c   1.000
_cell.angle_alpha   90.00
_cell.angle_beta   90.00
_cell.angle_gamma   90.00
#
_symmetry.space_group_name_H-M   'P 1'
#
loop_
_entity.id
_entity.type
_entity.pdbx_description
1 polymer ?
#
loop_
_entity_poly.entity_id
_entity_poly.type
_entity_poly.pdbx_seq_one_letter_code
_entity_poly.pdbx_strand_id
1 'polypeptide(L)' 'MTQSPPVEAKVKAATTGAFLVSLVLAVLNSVAAEESLLDPLPGWLQAVVIALVPPAVTFLSGWQARHTPRISPL' A
#
# COMPACT_ATOMS: atom_id res chain seq x y z
N MET A 1 9.96 -32.60 4.17
CA MET A 1 9.14 -31.45 3.74
C MET A 1 10.04 -30.23 3.81
N THR A 2 10.38 -29.62 2.67
CA THR A 2 11.22 -28.41 2.64
C THR A 2 10.42 -27.25 3.23
N GLN A 3 10.87 -26.71 4.36
CA GLN A 3 10.24 -25.56 5.00
C GLN A 3 10.41 -24.33 4.12
N SER A 4 9.31 -23.70 3.70
CA SER A 4 9.37 -22.43 2.98
C SER A 4 10.01 -21.35 3.85
N PRO A 5 10.91 -20.51 3.30
CA PRO A 5 11.52 -19.43 4.06
C PRO A 5 10.44 -18.47 4.61
N PRO A 6 10.64 -17.89 5.80
CA PRO A 6 9.68 -16.94 6.37
C PRO A 6 9.45 -15.74 5.45
N VAL A 7 8.20 -15.29 5.32
CA VAL A 7 7.87 -14.06 4.59
C VAL A 7 8.52 -12.86 5.27
N GLU A 8 9.34 -12.12 4.51
CA GLU A 8 10.06 -10.94 5.00
C GLU A 8 9.12 -9.85 5.52
N ALA A 9 9.54 -9.14 6.58
CA ALA A 9 8.75 -8.07 7.19
C ALA A 9 8.38 -6.96 6.21
N LYS A 10 9.26 -6.63 5.25
CA LYS A 10 9.01 -5.63 4.22
C LYS A 10 7.84 -6.00 3.30
N VAL A 11 7.69 -7.28 2.98
CA VAL A 11 6.62 -7.77 2.12
C VAL A 11 5.29 -7.65 2.87
N LYS A 12 5.27 -8.03 4.16
CA LYS A 12 4.08 -7.88 5.00
C LYS A 12 3.68 -6.41 5.12
N ALA A 13 4.63 -5.53 5.46
CA ALA A 13 4.38 -4.10 5.59
C ALA A 13 3.88 -3.47 4.28
N ALA A 14 4.53 -3.77 3.16
CA ALA A 14 4.14 -3.29 1.83
C ALA A 14 2.72 -3.74 1.45
N THR A 15 2.41 -5.03 1.63
CA THR A 15 1.09 -5.59 1.31
C THR A 15 0.00 -5.04 2.21
N THR A 16 0.23 -4.94 3.53
CA THR A 16 -0.73 -4.35 4.46
C THR A 16 -0.98 -2.88 4.15
N GLY A 17 0.09 -2.10 3.89
CA GLY A 17 -0.05 -0.69 3.49
C GLY A 17 -0.85 -0.52 2.22
N ALA A 18 -0.55 -1.31 1.18
CA ALA A 18 -1.28 -1.30 -0.09
C ALA A 18 -2.78 -1.61 0.10
N PHE A 19 -3.08 -2.64 0.89
CA PHE A 19 -4.46 -3.06 1.16
C PHE A 19 -5.24 -1.97 1.90
N LEU A 20 -4.70 -1.44 3.00
CA LEU A 20 -5.39 -0.45 3.81
C LEU A 20 -5.65 0.85 3.03
N VAL A 21 -4.67 1.32 2.26
CA VAL A 21 -4.85 2.52 1.43
C VAL A 21 -5.88 2.30 0.34
N SER A 22 -5.82 1.16 -0.36
CA SER A 22 -6.80 0.83 -1.40
C SER A 22 -8.21 0.68 -0.81
N LEU A 23 -8.33 0.07 0.37
CA LEU A 23 -9.59 -0.06 1.08
C LEU A 23 -10.16 1.31 1.47
N VAL A 24 -9.32 2.20 2.01
CA VAL A 24 -9.73 3.57 2.34
C VAL A 24 -10.21 4.30 1.09
N LEU A 25 -9.45 4.27 -0.02
CA LEU A 25 -9.87 4.89 -1.28
C LEU A 25 -11.21 4.32 -1.79
N ALA A 26 -11.42 3.01 -1.68
CA ALA A 26 -12.67 2.38 -2.08
C ALA A 26 -13.86 2.83 -1.21
N VAL A 27 -13.69 2.84 0.13
CA VAL A 27 -14.74 3.30 1.06
C VAL A 27 -15.06 4.78 0.81
N LEU A 28 -14.03 5.61 0.68
CA LEU A 28 -14.17 7.04 0.42
C LEU A 28 -14.91 7.28 -0.90
N ASN A 29 -14.56 6.60 -1.98
CA ASN A 29 -15.28 6.70 -3.25
C ASN A 29 -16.73 6.19 -3.16
N SER A 30 -17.01 5.21 -2.29
CA SER A 30 -18.37 4.67 -2.13
C SER A 30 -19.30 5.55 -1.28
N VAL A 31 -18.75 6.28 -0.29
CA VAL A 31 -19.50 7.15 0.62
C VAL A 31 -19.63 8.57 0.05
N ALA A 32 -18.64 9.03 -0.70
CA ALA A 32 -18.57 10.35 -1.32
C ALA A 32 -19.43 10.48 -2.59
N ALA A 33 -20.50 9.68 -2.73
CA ALA A 33 -21.28 9.57 -3.96
C ALA A 33 -21.95 10.89 -4.42
N GLU A 34 -22.01 11.93 -3.57
CA GLU A 34 -22.55 13.26 -3.91
C GLU A 34 -21.54 14.43 -3.87
N GLU A 35 -20.39 14.28 -3.21
CA GLU A 35 -19.25 15.22 -3.23
C GLU A 35 -17.98 14.39 -3.25
N SER A 36 -17.37 14.21 -4.44
CA SER A 36 -16.15 13.40 -4.58
C SER A 36 -15.09 13.87 -3.57
N LEU A 37 -14.43 12.94 -2.88
CA LEU A 37 -13.35 13.31 -1.94
C LEU A 37 -12.18 14.04 -2.61
N LEU A 38 -12.14 13.95 -3.94
CA LEU A 38 -11.16 14.59 -4.80
C LEU A 38 -11.78 15.75 -5.61
N ASP A 39 -13.03 16.14 -5.37
CA ASP A 39 -13.73 17.23 -6.09
C ASP A 39 -12.97 18.57 -6.10
N PRO A 40 -12.21 18.94 -5.06
CA PRO A 40 -11.34 20.12 -5.10
C PRO A 40 -10.18 20.02 -6.12
N LEU A 41 -9.88 18.82 -6.62
CA LEU A 41 -8.80 18.57 -7.56
C LEU A 41 -9.35 18.49 -8.99
N PRO A 42 -8.67 19.10 -9.98
CA PRO A 42 -9.02 18.90 -11.38
C PRO A 42 -8.91 17.42 -11.77
N GLY A 43 -9.80 16.93 -12.62
CA GLY A 43 -9.96 15.48 -12.90
C GLY A 43 -8.67 14.75 -13.29
N TRP A 44 -7.74 15.42 -13.99
CA TRP A 44 -6.44 14.83 -14.34
C TRP A 44 -5.57 14.55 -13.10
N LEU A 45 -5.67 15.38 -12.07
CA LEU A 45 -4.92 15.23 -10.83
C LEU A 45 -5.54 14.14 -9.94
N GLN A 46 -6.86 13.95 -10.00
CA GLN A 46 -7.54 12.84 -9.31
C GLN A 46 -6.99 11.49 -9.79
N ALA A 47 -6.87 11.30 -11.11
CA ALA A 47 -6.32 10.08 -11.69
C ALA A 47 -4.87 9.81 -11.25
N VAL A 48 -4.05 10.86 -11.18
CA VAL A 48 -2.66 10.77 -10.72
C VAL A 48 -2.59 10.37 -9.24
N VAL A 49 -3.40 10.98 -8.38
CA VAL A 49 -3.44 10.67 -6.95
C VAL A 49 -3.90 9.23 -6.72
N ILE A 50 -4.98 8.80 -7.36
CA ILE A 50 -5.49 7.42 -7.24
C ILE A 50 -4.44 6.41 -7.71
N ALA A 51 -3.72 6.71 -8.79
CA ALA A 51 -2.70 5.82 -9.34
C ALA A 51 -1.41 5.78 -8.49
N LEU A 52 -1.01 6.90 -7.86
CA LEU A 52 0.26 7.00 -7.15
C LEU A 52 0.19 6.70 -5.65
N VAL A 53 -0.94 7.00 -5.00
CA VAL A 53 -1.03 6.88 -3.54
C VAL A 53 -0.83 5.43 -3.06
N PRO A 54 -1.51 4.41 -3.60
CA PRO A 54 -1.26 3.02 -3.21
C PRO A 54 0.20 2.58 -3.42
N PRO A 55 0.83 2.71 -4.61
CA PRO A 55 2.21 2.24 -4.80
C PRO A 55 3.23 3.06 -4.00
N ALA A 56 3.01 4.37 -3.78
CA ALA A 56 3.88 5.17 -2.93
C ALA A 56 3.85 4.66 -1.48
N VAL A 57 2.66 4.36 -0.95
CA VAL A 57 2.54 3.78 0.40
C VAL A 57 3.11 2.37 0.45
N THR A 58 2.91 1.53 -0.57
CA THR A 58 3.55 0.21 -0.67
C THR A 58 5.07 0.33 -0.58
N PHE A 59 5.66 1.23 -1.35
CA PHE A 59 7.10 1.48 -1.38
C PHE A 59 7.61 1.96 -0.02
N LEU A 60 7.00 3.00 0.55
CA LEU A 60 7.43 3.57 1.83
C LEU A 60 7.28 2.59 2.98
N SER A 61 6.18 1.81 3.01
CA SER A 61 5.95 0.79 4.04
C SER A 61 6.99 -0.33 3.97
N GLY A 62 7.34 -0.78 2.76
CA GLY A 62 8.40 -1.75 2.55
C GLY A 62 9.79 -1.20 2.91
N TRP A 63 10.07 0.06 2.56
CA TRP A 63 11.35 0.73 2.83
C TRP A 63 11.61 0.94 4.32
N GLN A 64 10.57 1.32 5.07
CA GLN A 64 10.67 1.56 6.51
C GLN A 64 10.61 0.27 7.35
N ALA A 65 10.22 -0.86 6.76
CA ALA A 65 10.12 -2.12 7.48
C ALA A 65 11.49 -2.58 7.99
N ARG A 66 11.52 -3.10 9.23
CA ARG A 66 12.74 -3.65 9.82
C ARG A 66 13.29 -4.78 8.96
N HIS A 67 14.62 -4.80 8.78
CA HIS A 67 15.29 -5.89 8.09
C HIS A 67 15.01 -7.22 8.80
N THR A 68 14.57 -8.22 8.03
CA THR A 68 14.54 -9.62 8.46
C THR A 68 15.95 -10.19 8.20
N PRO A 69 16.71 -10.57 9.24
CA PRO A 69 18.04 -11.14 9.05
C PRO A 69 17.96 -12.42 8.22
N ARG A 70 18.86 -12.57 7.25
CA ARG A 70 19.07 -13.86 6.58
C ARG A 70 19.89 -14.71 7.54
N ILE A 71 19.26 -15.69 8.17
CA ILE A 71 19.99 -16.73 8.89
C ILE A 71 20.71 -17.53 7.81
N SER A 72 21.96 -17.19 7.53
CA SER A 72 22.83 -18.01 6.68
C SER A 72 23.35 -19.13 7.58
N PRO A 73 23.08 -20.41 7.28
CA PRO A 73 23.76 -21.48 7.98
C PRO A 73 25.23 -21.41 7.55
N LEU A 74 26.12 -21.16 8.52
CA LEU A 74 27.56 -21.39 8.36
C LEU A 74 27.82 -22.90 8.31
#